data_AF-A0A8I6YGH9-F1
#
_entry.id   AF-A0A8I6YGH9-F1
#
_cell.length_a   1.000
_cell.length_b   1.000
_cell.length_c   1.000
_cell.angle_alpha   90.00
_cell.angle_beta   90.00
_cell.angle_gamma   90.00
#
_symmetry.space_group_name_H-M   'P 1'
#
loop_
_entity.id
_entity.type
_entity.pdbx_description
1 polymer ?
#
loop_
_entity_poly.entity_id
_entity_poly.type
_entity_poly.pdbx_seq_one_letter_code
_entity_poly.pdbx_strand_id
1 'polypeptide(L)'
;MPTVKIVEFDSVAPPPEDLLLRLSALEAPWVVLPVIQRVFLFDDAGSQHPPFASLVGSLRASLAATLARLPSLAGRIVFLPSTGDAAIECSASEGSGVRFIVAESDEADAGRLGGDADHDVDAFKAFVPKLKVDVLPAEVLAVQVTRLKGGVAVGVAMHHAVVDGRSVWRFFQAWAAACRGDDAPAEAVVAGLTFDRAVIALPGGEELTRSTLRKYAPNLPLVCSSPFTSLLSPFVSAAGEQARVVKLSRRPPLYSLRLLRKKQTRQADLPKSIYSTL
;
A
#
# COMPACT_ATOMS: atom_id res chain seq x y z
N MET A 1 -2.85 9.91 -20.86
CA MET A 1 -2.31 10.26 -19.53
C MET A 1 -2.50 11.74 -19.27
N PRO A 2 -3.21 12.15 -18.22
CA PRO A 2 -3.43 13.56 -17.86
C PRO A 2 -2.16 14.21 -17.32
N THR A 3 -2.02 15.51 -17.52
CA THR A 3 -0.93 16.31 -16.94
C THR A 3 -1.14 16.47 -15.43
N VAL A 4 -0.17 16.02 -14.62
CA VAL A 4 -0.17 16.19 -13.16
C VAL A 4 0.92 17.16 -12.75
N LYS A 5 0.53 18.28 -12.15
CA LYS A 5 1.43 19.30 -11.61
C LYS A 5 1.59 19.12 -10.11
N ILE A 6 2.80 18.81 -9.65
CA ILE A 6 3.12 18.80 -8.22
C ILE A 6 3.17 20.24 -7.72
N VAL A 7 2.42 20.53 -6.66
CA VAL A 7 2.34 21.87 -6.04
C VAL A 7 2.96 21.92 -4.66
N GLU A 8 3.05 20.78 -3.97
CA GLU A 8 3.69 20.67 -2.66
C GLU A 8 4.35 19.30 -2.52
N PHE A 9 5.51 19.29 -1.88
CA PHE A 9 6.24 18.08 -1.52
C PHE A 9 6.58 18.16 -0.03
N ASP A 10 6.16 17.15 0.73
CA ASP A 10 6.34 17.09 2.18
C ASP A 10 6.68 15.65 2.64
N SER A 11 7.10 15.51 3.90
CA SER A 11 7.28 14.22 4.58
C SER A 11 6.47 14.19 5.87
N VAL A 12 5.74 13.08 6.08
CA VAL A 12 4.98 12.83 7.30
C VAL A 12 5.67 11.72 8.07
N ALA A 13 6.28 12.08 9.20
CA ALA A 13 6.94 11.14 10.09
C ALA A 13 6.21 11.09 11.45
N PRO A 14 6.03 9.91 12.05
CA PRO A 14 5.71 9.81 13.47
C PRO A 14 6.93 10.24 14.30
N PRO A 15 6.77 10.41 15.63
CA PRO A 15 7.92 10.51 16.52
C PRO A 15 8.88 9.34 16.28
N PRO A 16 10.20 9.59 16.27
CA PRO A 16 11.16 8.53 15.97
C PRO A 16 11.09 7.41 17.00
N GLU A 17 11.18 6.19 16.50
CA GLU A 17 11.22 4.99 17.32
C GLU A 17 12.49 4.22 16.94
N ASP A 18 13.35 3.90 17.90
CA ASP A 18 14.56 3.12 17.65
C ASP A 18 14.20 1.63 17.49
N LEU A 19 13.43 1.35 16.44
CA LEU A 19 12.86 0.04 16.13
C LEU A 19 13.46 -0.50 14.83
N LEU A 20 14.09 -1.67 14.93
CA LEU A 20 14.63 -2.41 13.81
C LEU A 20 13.90 -3.76 13.68
N LEU A 21 13.11 -3.91 12.63
CA LEU A 21 12.27 -5.08 12.41
C LEU A 21 12.87 -5.96 11.31
N ARG A 22 13.62 -7.00 11.67
CA ARG A 22 14.15 -7.97 10.68
C ARG A 22 13.01 -8.62 9.91
N LEU A 23 13.12 -8.68 8.58
CA LEU A 23 12.14 -9.38 7.75
C LEU A 23 12.17 -10.88 8.07
N SER A 24 11.00 -11.50 8.02
CA SER A 24 10.82 -12.94 8.11
C SER A 24 10.94 -13.61 6.74
N ALA A 25 11.01 -14.94 6.74
CA ALA A 25 11.03 -15.72 5.51
C ALA A 25 9.76 -15.55 4.65
N LEU A 26 8.64 -15.12 5.25
CA LEU A 26 7.40 -14.83 4.55
C LEU A 26 7.45 -13.48 3.80
N GLU A 27 8.28 -12.55 4.28
CA GLU A 27 8.43 -11.19 3.74
C GLU A 27 9.58 -11.08 2.75
N ALA A 28 10.65 -11.85 2.96
CA ALA A 28 11.87 -11.83 2.13
C ALA A 28 11.65 -11.96 0.61
N PRO A 29 10.75 -12.81 0.08
CA PRO A 29 10.51 -12.88 -1.36
C PRO A 29 9.98 -11.57 -1.94
N TRP A 30 9.29 -10.77 -1.12
CA TRP A 30 8.59 -9.56 -1.55
C TRP A 30 9.49 -8.32 -1.57
N VAL A 31 10.77 -8.46 -1.20
CA VAL A 31 11.76 -7.37 -1.31
C VAL A 31 11.96 -6.96 -2.78
N VAL A 32 11.82 -7.89 -3.72
CA VAL A 32 12.00 -7.66 -5.18
C VAL A 32 10.70 -7.63 -5.97
N LEU A 33 9.55 -7.79 -5.30
CA LEU A 33 8.22 -7.86 -5.93
C LEU A 33 7.51 -6.50 -5.87
N PRO A 34 6.57 -6.24 -6.79
CA PRO A 34 6.13 -4.89 -7.04
C PRO A 34 5.32 -4.29 -5.89
N VAL A 35 5.30 -2.96 -5.95
CA VAL A 35 4.62 -2.06 -5.02
C VAL A 35 3.11 -2.22 -5.14
N ILE A 36 2.42 -2.28 -4.00
CA ILE A 36 0.96 -2.23 -3.95
C ILE A 36 0.52 -0.79 -4.18
N GLN A 37 -0.25 -0.57 -5.25
CA GLN A 37 -0.77 0.75 -5.62
C GLN A 37 -2.29 0.80 -5.54
N ARG A 38 -2.83 1.87 -4.95
CA ARG A 38 -4.28 2.12 -4.82
C ARG A 38 -4.59 3.57 -5.12
N VAL A 39 -5.69 3.81 -5.83
CA VAL A 39 -6.25 5.15 -6.04
C VAL A 39 -7.67 5.16 -5.49
N PHE A 40 -7.94 6.12 -4.60
CA PHE A 40 -9.28 6.43 -4.12
C PHE A 40 -9.76 7.70 -4.81
N LEU A 41 -10.90 7.62 -5.47
CA LEU A 41 -11.54 8.78 -6.09
C LEU A 41 -12.69 9.25 -5.21
N PHE A 42 -12.68 10.53 -4.89
CA PHE A 42 -13.73 11.21 -4.14
C PHE A 42 -14.31 12.31 -5.02
N ASP A 43 -15.49 12.04 -5.56
CA ASP A 43 -16.31 13.00 -6.31
C ASP A 43 -17.04 13.94 -5.34
N ASP A 44 -17.12 15.21 -5.70
CA ASP A 44 -17.90 16.25 -5.02
C ASP A 44 -19.40 15.93 -5.08
N ALA A 45 -19.86 15.26 -6.15
CA ALA A 45 -21.25 14.86 -6.37
C ALA A 45 -22.28 15.99 -6.16
N GLY A 46 -21.87 17.24 -6.43
CA GLY A 46 -22.68 18.44 -6.19
C GLY A 46 -22.71 18.96 -4.75
N SER A 47 -21.97 18.33 -3.83
CA SER A 47 -21.69 18.86 -2.48
C SER A 47 -20.32 19.53 -2.44
N GLN A 48 -20.20 20.70 -1.80
CA GLN A 48 -18.89 21.33 -1.63
C GLN A 48 -18.07 20.51 -0.63
N HIS A 49 -17.01 19.85 -1.09
CA HIS A 49 -15.95 19.41 -0.19
C HIS A 49 -15.41 20.61 0.60
N PRO A 50 -14.79 20.38 1.78
CA PRO A 50 -14.03 21.43 2.43
C PRO A 50 -12.98 22.00 1.46
N PRO A 51 -12.51 23.24 1.68
CA PRO A 51 -11.43 23.81 0.90
C PRO A 51 -10.26 22.82 0.75
N PHE A 52 -9.70 22.70 -0.46
CA PHE A 52 -8.70 21.67 -0.75
C PHE A 52 -7.52 21.69 0.22
N ALA A 53 -7.06 22.87 0.64
CA ALA A 53 -6.02 23.03 1.66
C ALA A 53 -6.41 22.43 3.02
N SER A 54 -7.66 22.60 3.46
CA SER A 54 -8.17 21.99 4.69
C SER A 54 -8.26 20.47 4.58
N LEU A 55 -8.68 19.95 3.42
CA LEU A 55 -8.70 18.51 3.14
C LEU A 55 -7.29 17.91 3.21
N VAL A 56 -6.32 18.54 2.55
CA VAL A 56 -4.90 18.16 2.59
C VAL A 56 -4.38 18.19 4.02
N GLY A 57 -4.68 19.23 4.79
CA GLY A 57 -4.32 19.34 6.20
C GLY A 57 -4.87 18.19 7.04
N SER A 58 -6.15 17.84 6.89
CA SER A 58 -6.77 16.72 7.59
C SER A 58 -6.16 15.37 7.21
N LEU A 59 -5.92 15.12 5.92
CA LEU A 59 -5.28 13.89 5.45
C LEU A 59 -3.86 13.75 6.00
N ARG A 60 -3.09 14.85 6.02
CA ARG A 60 -1.72 14.88 6.54
C ARG A 60 -1.68 14.61 8.05
N ALA A 61 -2.49 15.33 8.82
CA ALA A 61 -2.53 15.19 10.28
C ALA A 61 -3.00 13.78 10.70
N SER A 62 -4.04 13.25 10.04
CA SER A 62 -4.53 11.91 10.31
C SER A 62 -3.56 10.81 9.87
N LEU A 63 -2.78 11.03 8.80
CA LEU A 63 -1.72 10.12 8.41
C LEU A 63 -0.65 10.05 9.50
N ALA A 64 -0.19 11.20 10.02
CA ALA A 64 0.76 11.25 11.13
C ALA A 64 0.26 10.49 12.36
N ALA A 65 -0.99 10.71 12.76
CA ALA A 65 -1.62 10.00 13.88
C ALA A 65 -1.74 8.48 13.64
N THR A 66 -1.94 8.07 12.39
CA THR A 66 -2.02 6.65 12.02
C THR A 66 -0.63 6.00 12.03
N LEU A 67 0.39 6.68 11.52
CA LEU A 67 1.77 6.20 11.51
C LEU A 67 2.35 6.07 12.91
N ALA A 68 1.93 6.91 13.87
CA ALA A 68 2.30 6.76 15.27
C ALA A 68 1.85 5.42 15.88
N ARG A 69 0.79 4.80 15.32
CA ARG A 69 0.29 3.48 15.70
C ARG A 69 0.85 2.34 14.83
N LEU A 70 1.41 2.69 13.66
CA LEU A 70 1.92 1.78 12.64
C LEU A 70 3.34 2.20 12.20
N PRO A 71 4.31 2.22 13.13
CA PRO A 71 5.64 2.81 12.89
C PRO A 71 6.37 2.15 11.73
N SER A 72 6.15 0.85 11.49
CA SER A 72 6.74 0.11 10.38
C SER A 72 6.41 0.69 9.00
N LEU A 73 5.30 1.43 8.86
CA LEU A 73 4.91 2.06 7.60
C LEU A 73 5.63 3.38 7.33
N ALA A 74 6.24 3.98 8.34
CA ALA A 74 7.05 5.20 8.21
C ALA A 74 8.56 4.92 8.12
N GLY A 75 8.96 3.66 8.29
CA GLY A 75 10.35 3.23 8.21
C GLY A 75 10.86 3.03 6.78
N ARG A 76 12.06 2.45 6.70
CA ARG A 76 12.71 2.06 5.44
C ARG A 76 13.14 0.61 5.46
N ILE A 77 13.06 -0.03 4.30
CA ILE A 77 13.66 -1.36 4.15
C ILE A 77 15.16 -1.16 3.96
N VAL A 78 15.97 -1.70 4.86
CA VAL A 78 17.43 -1.62 4.86
C VAL A 78 18.05 -3.00 4.67
N PHE A 79 19.22 -3.04 4.03
CA PHE A 79 20.07 -4.23 3.99
C PHE A 79 21.00 -4.25 5.20
N LEU A 80 21.23 -5.42 5.80
CA LEU A 80 22.14 -5.61 6.93
C LEU A 80 23.35 -6.42 6.46
N PRO A 81 24.48 -5.78 6.07
CA PRO A 81 25.62 -6.48 5.47
C PRO A 81 26.28 -7.52 6.38
N SER A 82 26.26 -7.29 7.69
CA SER A 82 26.87 -8.18 8.69
C SER A 82 26.20 -9.56 8.74
N THR A 83 24.91 -9.64 8.44
CA THR A 83 24.14 -10.89 8.48
C THR A 83 23.65 -11.33 7.11
N GLY A 84 23.57 -10.43 6.12
CA GLY A 84 22.94 -10.67 4.84
C GLY A 84 21.40 -10.63 4.90
N ASP A 85 20.83 -10.04 5.96
CA ASP A 85 19.38 -9.87 6.11
C ASP A 85 18.88 -8.55 5.53
N ALA A 86 17.56 -8.41 5.48
CA ALA A 86 16.89 -7.13 5.32
C ALA A 86 15.99 -6.85 6.54
N ALA A 87 15.79 -5.59 6.87
CA ALA A 87 14.98 -5.14 8.01
C ALA A 87 14.21 -3.87 7.68
N ILE A 88 13.20 -3.54 8.49
CA ILE A 88 12.55 -2.23 8.48
C ILE A 88 13.15 -1.40 9.60
N GLU A 89 13.85 -0.34 9.25
CA GLU A 89 14.43 0.63 10.18
C GLU A 89 13.44 1.80 10.36
N CYS A 90 13.01 2.04 11.59
CA CYS A 90 12.02 3.08 11.94
C CYS A 90 12.62 4.28 12.69
N SER A 91 13.93 4.51 12.56
CA SER A 91 14.64 5.58 13.27
C SER A 91 14.50 6.96 12.59
N ALA A 92 14.90 8.03 13.28
CA ALA A 92 15.06 9.37 12.71
C ALA A 92 16.29 9.46 11.77
N SER A 93 16.39 8.58 10.78
CA SER A 93 17.42 8.66 9.74
C SER A 93 17.04 9.67 8.65
N GLU A 94 18.03 10.15 7.89
CA GLU A 94 17.78 11.10 6.81
C GLU A 94 16.77 10.54 5.79
N GLY A 95 15.74 11.34 5.53
CA GLY A 95 14.62 10.98 4.67
C GLY A 95 13.57 10.08 5.31
N SER A 96 13.66 9.71 6.59
CA SER A 96 12.61 8.92 7.26
C SER A 96 11.23 9.58 7.16
N GLY A 97 10.19 8.78 7.34
CA GLY A 97 8.81 9.21 7.14
C GLY A 97 8.26 8.91 5.75
N VAL A 98 7.02 9.32 5.56
CA VAL A 98 6.21 9.03 4.38
C VAL A 98 6.13 10.25 3.50
N ARG A 99 6.58 10.12 2.24
CA ARG A 99 6.40 11.21 1.26
C ARG A 99 4.92 11.50 1.06
N PHE A 100 4.57 12.76 1.21
CA PHE A 100 3.21 13.27 1.03
C PHE A 100 3.24 14.34 -0.05
N ILE A 101 2.69 14.01 -1.22
CA ILE A 101 2.73 14.84 -2.41
C ILE A 101 1.35 15.48 -2.60
N VAL A 102 1.31 16.79 -2.80
CA VAL A 102 0.10 17.49 -3.23
C VAL A 102 0.27 17.87 -4.69
N ALA A 103 -0.73 17.52 -5.49
CA ALA A 103 -0.71 17.75 -6.92
C ALA A 103 -2.06 18.24 -7.44
N GLU A 104 -2.08 18.70 -8.68
CA GLU A 104 -3.26 19.23 -9.35
C GLU A 104 -3.28 18.75 -10.81
N SER A 105 -4.47 18.49 -11.35
CA SER A 105 -4.67 18.10 -12.73
C SER A 105 -5.97 18.68 -13.27
N ASP A 106 -5.86 19.68 -14.14
CA ASP A 106 -7.02 20.37 -14.74
C ASP A 106 -7.70 19.57 -15.86
N GLU A 107 -7.05 18.54 -16.40
CA GLU A 107 -7.57 17.72 -17.51
C GLU A 107 -8.45 16.55 -17.01
N ALA A 108 -8.33 16.22 -15.73
CA ALA A 108 -8.95 15.04 -15.13
C ALA A 108 -10.18 15.41 -14.32
N ASP A 109 -11.26 14.65 -14.50
CA ASP A 109 -12.55 14.84 -13.84
C ASP A 109 -12.87 13.62 -12.97
N ALA A 110 -13.14 13.85 -11.68
CA ALA A 110 -13.36 12.79 -10.71
C ALA A 110 -14.62 11.97 -11.01
N GLY A 111 -15.70 12.63 -11.45
CA GLY A 111 -16.96 11.98 -11.81
C GLY A 111 -16.80 11.06 -13.02
N ARG A 112 -16.11 11.53 -14.07
CA ARG A 112 -15.78 10.74 -15.26
C ARG A 112 -14.91 9.54 -14.92
N LEU A 113 -13.83 9.76 -14.17
CA LEU A 113 -12.87 8.72 -13.79
C LEU A 113 -13.47 7.68 -12.83
N GLY A 114 -14.46 8.08 -12.04
CA GLY A 114 -15.20 7.18 -11.16
C GLY A 114 -16.39 6.46 -11.81
N GLY A 115 -16.67 6.72 -13.09
CA GLY A 115 -17.78 6.09 -13.83
C GLY A 115 -17.52 4.63 -14.21
N ASP A 116 -18.57 3.94 -14.71
CA ASP A 116 -18.50 2.52 -15.11
C ASP A 116 -17.93 2.31 -16.54
N ALA A 117 -17.48 3.38 -17.19
CA ALA A 117 -16.84 3.34 -18.51
C ALA A 117 -15.43 2.72 -18.43
N ASP A 118 -14.80 2.50 -19.60
CA ASP A 118 -13.44 1.96 -19.68
C ASP A 118 -12.48 2.75 -18.76
N HIS A 119 -11.81 2.00 -17.89
CA HIS A 119 -10.94 2.55 -16.85
C HIS A 119 -9.69 3.16 -17.50
N ASP A 120 -9.48 4.46 -17.30
CA ASP A 120 -8.29 5.19 -17.77
C ASP A 120 -7.07 4.84 -16.90
N VAL A 121 -6.46 3.68 -17.19
CA VAL A 121 -5.32 3.13 -16.43
C VAL A 121 -4.16 4.12 -16.39
N ASP A 122 -3.91 4.83 -17.47
CA ASP A 122 -2.84 5.82 -17.54
C ASP A 122 -3.11 7.02 -16.63
N ALA A 123 -4.36 7.46 -16.52
CA ALA A 123 -4.75 8.45 -15.52
C ALA A 123 -4.50 7.95 -14.09
N PHE A 124 -4.90 6.72 -13.77
CA PHE A 124 -4.68 6.18 -12.42
C PHE A 124 -3.20 6.02 -12.08
N LYS A 125 -2.37 5.61 -13.04
CA LYS A 125 -0.90 5.58 -12.87
C LYS A 125 -0.32 6.95 -12.57
N ALA A 126 -0.88 8.03 -13.14
CA ALA A 126 -0.44 9.40 -12.88
C ALA A 126 -0.84 9.91 -11.48
N PHE A 127 -1.87 9.34 -10.86
CA PHE A 127 -2.35 9.73 -9.53
C PHE A 127 -1.72 8.97 -8.37
N VAL A 128 -0.88 7.97 -8.63
CA VAL A 128 -0.15 7.21 -7.59
C VAL A 128 1.31 7.65 -7.56
N PRO A 129 1.90 7.89 -6.37
CA PRO A 129 3.31 8.21 -6.29
C PRO A 129 4.16 7.00 -6.68
N LYS A 130 5.25 7.23 -7.43
CA LYS A 130 6.28 6.20 -7.63
C LYS A 130 7.05 6.02 -6.32
N LEU A 131 7.14 4.79 -5.84
CA LEU A 131 7.93 4.45 -4.64
C LEU A 131 9.38 4.18 -5.06
N LYS A 132 10.36 4.72 -4.32
CA LYS A 132 11.78 4.47 -4.60
C LYS A 132 12.19 3.12 -4.01
N VAL A 133 12.31 2.10 -4.87
CA VAL A 133 12.51 0.69 -4.44
C VAL A 133 13.67 -0.01 -5.13
N ASP A 134 14.36 0.64 -6.09
CA ASP A 134 15.41 0.01 -6.90
C ASP A 134 16.70 -0.30 -6.10
N VAL A 135 16.87 0.34 -4.95
CA VAL A 135 18.02 0.18 -4.07
C VAL A 135 17.60 0.36 -2.61
N LEU A 136 18.20 -0.41 -1.70
CA LEU A 136 18.04 -0.22 -0.27
C LEU A 136 19.02 0.86 0.24
N PRO A 137 18.60 1.80 1.11
CA PRO A 137 17.28 1.86 1.77
C PRO A 137 16.11 2.22 0.84
N ALA A 138 15.04 1.42 0.88
CA ALA A 138 13.84 1.64 0.07
C ALA A 138 12.70 2.23 0.89
N GLU A 139 11.85 3.02 0.23
CA GLU A 139 10.65 3.60 0.83
C GLU A 139 9.60 2.51 1.09
N VAL A 140 8.89 2.60 2.22
CA VAL A 140 7.80 1.68 2.56
C VAL A 140 6.45 2.18 2.06
N LEU A 141 6.17 3.48 2.21
CA LEU A 141 4.88 4.07 1.89
C LEU A 141 5.08 5.48 1.28
N ALA A 142 4.25 5.81 0.30
CA ALA A 142 4.13 7.18 -0.22
C ALA A 142 2.66 7.48 -0.55
N VAL A 143 2.28 8.74 -0.37
CA VAL A 143 0.91 9.24 -0.61
C VAL A 143 0.95 10.42 -1.57
N GLN A 144 -0.01 10.47 -2.50
CA GLN A 144 -0.26 11.61 -3.38
C GLN A 144 -1.73 12.02 -3.28
N VAL A 145 -1.99 13.29 -3.02
CA VAL A 145 -3.31 13.89 -3.02
C VAL A 145 -3.40 14.82 -4.23
N THR A 146 -4.21 14.45 -5.22
CA THR A 146 -4.33 15.19 -6.49
C THR A 146 -5.70 15.86 -6.59
N ARG A 147 -5.72 17.19 -6.67
CA ARG A 147 -6.94 17.94 -7.00
C ARG A 147 -7.34 17.67 -8.44
N LEU A 148 -8.61 17.32 -8.65
CA LEU A 148 -9.22 17.07 -9.95
C LEU A 148 -10.38 18.06 -10.17
N LYS A 149 -10.92 18.11 -11.39
CA LYS A 149 -12.24 18.71 -11.61
C LYS A 149 -13.30 17.91 -10.86
N GLY A 150 -14.09 18.61 -10.04
CA GLY A 150 -15.19 18.03 -9.28
C GLY A 150 -14.78 16.98 -8.25
N GLY A 151 -13.54 17.00 -7.75
CA GLY A 151 -13.13 16.05 -6.72
C GLY A 151 -11.63 15.97 -6.43
N VAL A 152 -11.25 14.88 -5.77
CA VAL A 152 -9.86 14.58 -5.38
C VAL A 152 -9.54 13.10 -5.59
N ALA A 153 -8.32 12.83 -6.06
CA ALA A 153 -7.73 11.50 -6.05
C ALA A 153 -6.71 11.37 -4.90
N VAL A 154 -6.80 10.29 -4.15
CA VAL A 154 -5.78 9.91 -3.14
C VAL A 154 -5.10 8.64 -3.63
N GLY A 155 -3.87 8.78 -4.11
CA GLY A 155 -3.01 7.69 -4.53
C GLY A 155 -2.07 7.25 -3.41
N VAL A 156 -1.93 5.95 -3.24
CA VAL A 156 -1.12 5.34 -2.18
C VAL A 156 -0.29 4.22 -2.77
N ALA A 157 1.01 4.23 -2.49
CA ALA A 157 1.96 3.22 -2.91
C ALA A 157 2.64 2.61 -1.68
N MET A 158 2.66 1.28 -1.57
CA MET A 158 3.19 0.55 -0.40
C MET A 158 4.11 -0.60 -0.82
N HIS A 159 5.22 -0.79 -0.13
CA HIS A 159 6.16 -1.89 -0.40
C HIS A 159 5.60 -3.23 0.11
N HIS A 160 5.50 -4.23 -0.78
CA HIS A 160 4.83 -5.50 -0.46
C HIS A 160 5.59 -6.34 0.60
N ALA A 161 6.90 -6.14 0.75
CA ALA A 161 7.68 -6.70 1.86
C ALA A 161 7.23 -6.25 3.26
N VAL A 162 6.45 -5.17 3.38
CA VAL A 162 5.94 -4.69 4.68
C VAL A 162 4.46 -4.99 4.87
N VAL A 163 3.71 -5.09 3.77
CA VAL A 163 2.25 -5.26 3.81
C VAL A 163 1.74 -6.33 2.85
N ASP A 164 0.75 -7.07 3.32
CA ASP A 164 -0.10 -7.97 2.54
C ASP A 164 -1.48 -7.33 2.27
N GLY A 165 -2.36 -8.05 1.57
CA GLY A 165 -3.70 -7.54 1.24
C GLY A 165 -4.55 -7.16 2.46
N ARG A 166 -4.39 -7.85 3.60
CA ARG A 166 -5.18 -7.58 4.82
C ARG A 166 -4.66 -6.37 5.57
N SER A 167 -3.35 -6.28 5.75
CA SER A 167 -2.68 -5.16 6.43
C SER A 167 -2.85 -3.84 5.67
N VAL A 168 -2.83 -3.85 4.33
CA VAL A 168 -3.17 -2.67 3.51
C VAL A 168 -4.57 -2.14 3.85
N TRP A 169 -5.57 -3.01 3.95
CA TRP A 169 -6.93 -2.55 4.26
C TRP A 169 -7.10 -2.11 5.71
N ARG A 170 -6.41 -2.75 6.66
CA ARG A 170 -6.36 -2.28 8.06
C ARG A 170 -5.74 -0.88 8.15
N PHE A 171 -4.67 -0.61 7.41
CA PHE A 171 -4.09 0.74 7.31
C PHE A 171 -5.13 1.76 6.83
N PHE A 172 -5.85 1.49 5.73
CA PHE A 172 -6.88 2.41 5.23
C PHE A 172 -8.04 2.60 6.21
N GLN A 173 -8.47 1.55 6.90
CA GLN A 173 -9.51 1.64 7.92
C GLN A 173 -9.08 2.52 9.10
N ALA A 174 -7.84 2.33 9.59
CA ALA A 174 -7.27 3.13 10.66
C ALA A 174 -7.09 4.60 10.24
N TRP A 175 -6.53 4.84 9.05
CA TRP A 175 -6.31 6.19 8.54
C TRP A 175 -7.63 6.94 8.30
N ALA A 176 -8.63 6.28 7.71
CA ALA A 176 -9.94 6.87 7.51
C ALA A 176 -10.65 7.17 8.84
N ALA A 177 -10.50 6.32 9.86
CA ALA A 177 -11.04 6.56 11.21
C ALA A 177 -10.35 7.76 11.87
N ALA A 178 -9.01 7.81 11.86
CA ALA A 178 -8.25 8.95 12.36
C ALA A 178 -8.65 10.26 11.64
N CYS A 179 -8.86 10.22 10.32
CA CYS A 179 -9.28 11.40 9.54
C CYS A 179 -10.69 11.90 9.89
N ARG A 180 -11.56 11.05 10.44
CA ARG A 180 -12.88 11.44 10.95
C ARG A 180 -12.85 11.94 12.41
N GLY A 181 -11.71 11.82 13.09
CA GLY A 181 -11.62 12.06 14.54
C GLY A 181 -12.12 10.89 15.40
N ASP A 182 -12.24 9.69 14.83
CA ASP A 182 -12.73 8.49 15.50
C ASP A 182 -11.56 7.69 16.12
N ASP A 183 -11.07 8.10 17.30
CA ASP A 183 -9.92 7.42 17.92
C ASP A 183 -10.20 5.97 18.34
N ALA A 184 -11.33 5.69 18.98
CA ALA A 184 -11.64 4.32 19.43
C ALA A 184 -11.73 3.31 18.28
N PRO A 185 -12.40 3.62 17.14
CA PRO A 185 -12.32 2.78 15.94
C PRO A 185 -10.92 2.65 15.34
N ALA A 186 -10.12 3.73 15.32
CA ALA A 186 -8.74 3.66 14.85
C ALA A 186 -7.91 2.69 15.71
N GLU A 187 -8.04 2.79 17.05
CA GLU A 187 -7.42 1.88 18.01
C GLU A 187 -7.90 0.44 17.81
N ALA A 188 -9.20 0.21 17.64
CA ALA A 188 -9.74 -1.14 17.44
C ALA A 188 -9.20 -1.79 16.15
N VAL A 189 -8.96 -1.01 15.10
CA VAL A 189 -8.38 -1.52 13.85
C VAL A 189 -6.93 -1.93 14.01
N VAL A 190 -6.16 -1.23 14.85
CA VAL A 190 -4.76 -1.59 15.15
C VAL A 190 -4.63 -2.56 16.33
N ALA A 191 -5.69 -2.74 17.12
CA ALA A 191 -5.74 -3.66 18.24
C ALA A 191 -5.42 -5.09 17.78
N GLY A 192 -4.50 -5.72 18.50
CA GLY A 192 -4.01 -7.07 18.18
C GLY A 192 -3.07 -7.15 16.97
N LEU A 193 -2.59 -6.02 16.43
CA LEU A 193 -1.38 -6.05 15.62
C LEU A 193 -0.17 -6.33 16.51
N THR A 194 0.75 -7.14 16.00
CA THR A 194 2.06 -7.34 16.61
C THR A 194 3.12 -7.08 15.55
N PHE A 195 4.16 -6.33 15.93
CA PHE A 195 5.37 -6.15 15.11
C PHE A 195 6.46 -7.16 15.49
N ASP A 196 6.24 -7.92 16.57
CA ASP A 196 7.10 -9.02 16.96
C ASP A 196 6.90 -10.22 16.02
N ARG A 197 7.85 -10.39 15.11
CA ARG A 197 7.87 -11.49 14.14
C ARG A 197 8.23 -12.83 14.79
N ALA A 198 8.76 -12.85 16.02
CA ALA A 198 9.04 -14.08 16.74
C ALA A 198 7.78 -14.88 17.08
N VAL A 199 6.60 -14.24 17.08
CA VAL A 199 5.30 -14.89 17.22
C VAL A 199 5.06 -15.93 16.11
N ILE A 200 5.67 -15.75 14.94
CA ILE A 200 5.65 -16.74 13.85
C ILE A 200 6.88 -17.63 13.98
N ALA A 201 6.77 -18.69 14.79
CA ALA A 201 7.84 -19.65 15.00
C ALA A 201 8.06 -20.53 13.74
N LEU A 202 8.92 -20.07 12.84
CA LEU A 202 9.39 -20.86 11.69
C LEU A 202 10.70 -21.58 12.05
N PRO A 203 10.75 -22.92 12.01
CA PRO A 203 11.99 -23.67 12.22
C PRO A 203 13.08 -23.22 11.24
N GLY A 204 14.23 -22.78 11.75
CA GLY A 204 15.31 -22.23 10.93
C GLY A 204 14.95 -20.92 10.21
N GLY A 205 13.95 -20.17 10.69
CA GLY A 205 13.37 -19.01 10.01
C GLY A 205 14.38 -17.95 9.59
N GLU A 206 15.41 -17.68 10.39
CA GLU A 206 16.46 -16.72 10.02
C GLU A 206 17.29 -17.19 8.83
N GLU A 207 17.76 -18.46 8.83
CA GLU A 207 18.49 -19.02 7.68
C GLU A 207 17.59 -19.11 6.45
N LEU A 208 16.31 -19.47 6.62
CA LEU A 208 15.34 -19.50 5.54
C LEU A 208 15.14 -18.09 4.93
N THR A 209 15.11 -17.05 5.76
CA THR A 209 15.06 -15.66 5.33
C THR A 209 16.28 -15.32 4.49
N ARG A 210 17.49 -15.57 5.01
CA ARG A 210 18.76 -15.30 4.30
C ARG A 210 18.89 -16.10 3.02
N SER A 211 18.47 -17.36 3.02
CA SER A 211 18.44 -18.22 1.82
C SER A 211 17.47 -17.66 0.77
N THR A 212 16.30 -17.20 1.20
CA THR A 212 15.30 -16.57 0.33
C THR A 212 15.81 -15.26 -0.27
N LEU A 213 16.42 -14.39 0.53
CA LEU A 213 17.05 -13.16 0.05
C LEU A 213 18.16 -13.46 -0.95
N ARG A 214 19.06 -14.42 -0.65
CA ARG A 214 20.10 -14.85 -1.60
C ARG A 214 19.54 -15.41 -2.91
N LYS A 215 18.38 -16.07 -2.86
CA LYS A 215 17.72 -16.64 -4.04
C LYS A 215 17.03 -15.56 -4.90
N TYR A 216 16.27 -14.66 -4.29
CA TYR A 216 15.42 -13.72 -5.02
C TYR A 216 16.03 -12.32 -5.18
N ALA A 217 16.89 -11.90 -4.26
CA ALA A 217 17.57 -10.61 -4.20
C ALA A 217 19.10 -10.79 -4.00
N PRO A 218 19.81 -11.52 -4.89
CA PRO A 218 21.23 -11.86 -4.69
C PRO A 218 22.18 -10.66 -4.66
N ASN A 219 21.76 -9.52 -5.22
CA ASN A 219 22.59 -8.32 -5.42
C ASN A 219 22.30 -7.21 -4.41
N LEU A 220 21.65 -7.50 -3.28
CA LEU A 220 21.40 -6.48 -2.26
C LEU A 220 22.70 -5.74 -1.89
N PRO A 221 22.65 -4.40 -1.74
CA PRO A 221 21.45 -3.57 -1.60
C PRO A 221 20.75 -3.18 -2.93
N LEU A 222 21.28 -3.57 -4.10
CA LEU A 222 20.59 -3.34 -5.37
C LEU A 222 19.41 -4.30 -5.52
N VAL A 223 18.22 -3.74 -5.70
CA VAL A 223 16.96 -4.47 -5.87
C VAL A 223 16.68 -4.54 -7.37
N CYS A 224 17.52 -5.26 -8.12
CA CYS A 224 17.24 -5.53 -9.53
C CYS A 224 16.16 -6.60 -9.66
N SER A 225 15.24 -6.42 -10.60
CA SER A 225 14.25 -7.42 -10.96
C SER A 225 14.98 -8.68 -11.47
N SER A 226 15.05 -9.73 -10.65
CA SER A 226 15.57 -11.04 -11.07
C SER A 226 14.82 -11.53 -12.31
N PRO A 227 15.41 -12.31 -13.24
CA PRO A 227 14.68 -12.88 -14.39
C PRO A 227 13.38 -13.63 -13.99
N PHE A 228 13.25 -14.06 -12.74
CA PHE A 228 12.03 -14.63 -12.15
C PHE A 228 10.84 -13.64 -12.07
N THR A 229 11.07 -12.33 -11.93
CA THR A 229 10.01 -11.32 -11.97
C THR A 229 9.38 -11.21 -13.37
N SER A 230 10.09 -11.61 -14.43
CA SER A 230 9.50 -11.71 -15.79
C SER A 230 8.56 -12.92 -15.96
N LEU A 231 8.71 -13.97 -15.15
CA LEU A 231 7.85 -15.15 -15.16
C LEU A 231 6.57 -14.94 -14.36
N LEU A 232 6.65 -14.15 -13.29
CA LEU A 232 5.48 -13.65 -12.57
C LEU A 232 4.87 -12.43 -13.27
N SER A 233 5.56 -11.78 -14.21
CA SER A 233 5.08 -10.59 -14.93
C SER A 233 3.69 -10.77 -15.55
N PRO A 234 3.30 -11.88 -16.21
CA PRO A 234 1.93 -11.99 -16.73
C PRO A 234 0.86 -12.11 -15.64
N PHE A 235 1.16 -12.81 -14.54
CA PHE A 235 0.23 -12.99 -13.42
C PHE A 235 0.17 -11.78 -12.48
N VAL A 236 1.29 -11.05 -12.36
CA VAL A 236 1.45 -9.84 -11.54
C VAL A 236 1.14 -8.57 -12.33
N SER A 237 1.28 -8.55 -13.65
CA SER A 237 0.75 -7.50 -14.54
C SER A 237 -0.77 -7.46 -14.43
N ALA A 238 -1.42 -8.64 -14.43
CA ALA A 238 -2.86 -8.75 -14.22
C ALA A 238 -3.29 -8.38 -12.78
N ALA A 239 -2.45 -8.62 -11.76
CA ALA A 239 -2.82 -8.44 -10.35
C ALA A 239 -2.33 -7.14 -9.69
N GLY A 240 -1.22 -6.57 -10.15
CA GLY A 240 -0.42 -5.52 -9.50
C GLY A 240 -0.01 -4.34 -10.39
N GLU A 241 -0.12 -4.42 -11.70
CA GLU A 241 0.20 -3.29 -12.61
C GLU A 241 -1.02 -2.37 -12.89
N GLN A 242 -2.17 -2.73 -12.32
CA GLN A 242 -3.32 -1.86 -12.26
C GLN A 242 -3.35 -1.19 -10.89
N ALA A 243 -3.15 0.13 -10.88
CA ALA A 243 -3.67 0.97 -9.82
C ALA A 243 -5.16 0.64 -9.68
N ARG A 244 -5.51 -0.13 -8.63
CA ARG A 244 -6.91 -0.52 -8.44
C ARG A 244 -7.65 0.70 -7.91
N VAL A 245 -8.67 1.11 -8.66
CA VAL A 245 -9.58 2.17 -8.25
C VAL A 245 -10.52 1.61 -7.19
N VAL A 246 -10.57 2.29 -6.05
CA VAL A 246 -11.56 2.01 -5.01
C VAL A 246 -12.51 3.19 -4.95
N LYS A 247 -13.76 2.95 -5.35
CA LYS A 247 -14.83 3.95 -5.29
C LYS A 247 -15.49 3.92 -3.91
N LEU A 248 -15.43 5.03 -3.19
CA LEU A 248 -16.13 5.20 -1.91
C LEU A 248 -17.32 6.14 -2.13
N SER A 249 -18.54 5.58 -2.16
CA SER A 249 -19.78 6.36 -2.26
C SER A 249 -20.25 6.80 -0.87
N ARG A 250 -20.73 8.05 -0.74
CA ARG A 250 -21.29 8.60 0.50
C ARG A 250 -22.68 8.05 0.88
N ARG A 251 -23.25 7.12 0.11
CA ARG A 251 -24.53 6.47 0.44
C ARG A 251 -24.30 4.98 0.71
N PRO A 252 -24.88 4.37 1.76
CA PRO A 252 -24.92 2.92 1.85
C PRO A 252 -25.94 2.43 0.80
N PRO A 253 -25.56 1.70 -0.25
CA PRO A 253 -26.54 0.88 -0.92
C PRO A 253 -26.71 -0.37 -0.05
N LEU A 254 -27.89 -0.56 0.53
CA LEU A 254 -28.30 -1.80 1.22
C LEU A 254 -28.30 -3.05 0.31
N TYR A 255 -27.57 -3.05 -0.80
CA TYR A 255 -27.57 -4.12 -1.81
C TYR A 255 -26.20 -4.73 -2.14
N SER A 256 -25.07 -4.18 -1.67
CA SER A 256 -23.74 -4.69 -2.07
C SER A 256 -23.15 -5.80 -1.19
N LEU A 257 -23.70 -6.08 0.01
CA LEU A 257 -23.21 -7.19 0.86
C LEU A 257 -23.65 -8.60 0.37
N ARG A 258 -24.60 -8.71 -0.57
CA ARG A 258 -25.02 -10.01 -1.12
C ARG A 258 -24.18 -10.48 -2.33
N LEU A 259 -23.54 -9.57 -3.05
CA LEU A 259 -22.74 -9.93 -4.24
C LEU A 259 -21.32 -10.41 -3.89
N LEU A 260 -20.74 -9.93 -2.79
CA LEU A 260 -19.47 -10.44 -2.28
C LEU A 260 -19.60 -11.86 -1.70
N ARG A 261 -20.77 -12.24 -1.16
CA ARG A 261 -21.02 -13.61 -0.69
C ARG A 261 -21.30 -14.62 -1.82
N LYS A 262 -21.91 -14.17 -2.94
CA LYS A 262 -22.21 -15.03 -4.10
C LYS A 262 -21.00 -15.34 -4.99
N LYS A 263 -19.98 -14.48 -5.07
CA LYS A 263 -18.73 -14.81 -5.78
C LYS A 263 -17.82 -15.75 -4.97
N GLN A 264 -17.87 -15.69 -3.64
CA GLN A 264 -17.10 -16.58 -2.76
C GLN A 264 -17.72 -17.99 -2.61
N THR A 265 -19.00 -18.17 -2.94
CA THR A 265 -19.69 -19.48 -2.95
C THR A 265 -19.76 -20.16 -4.32
N ARG A 266 -19.23 -19.56 -5.40
CA ARG A 266 -19.16 -20.19 -6.73
C ARG A 266 -17.79 -20.79 -7.08
N GLN A 267 -16.85 -20.79 -6.15
CA GLN A 267 -15.53 -21.44 -6.29
C GLN A 267 -15.43 -22.71 -5.43
N ALA A 268 -16.56 -23.39 -5.24
CA ALA A 268 -16.66 -24.67 -4.55
C ALA A 268 -17.62 -25.58 -5.33
N ASP A 269 -17.36 -25.80 -6.62
CA ASP A 269 -17.94 -26.90 -7.39
C ASP A 269 -16.99 -27.23 -8.56
N LEU A 270 -16.01 -28.09 -8.27
CA LEU A 270 -15.33 -28.92 -9.28
C LEU A 270 -15.48 -30.38 -8.83
N PRO A 271 -15.78 -31.31 -9.76
CA PRO A 271 -16.26 -32.65 -9.43
C PRO A 271 -15.19 -33.51 -8.74
N LYS A 272 -15.63 -34.21 -7.69
CA LYS A 272 -14.91 -35.30 -7.03
C LYS A 272 -14.93 -36.54 -7.94
N SER A 273 -13.80 -36.87 -8.54
CA SER A 273 -13.34 -38.20 -9.02
C SER A 273 -12.10 -37.89 -9.88
N ILE A 274 -10.90 -38.42 -9.68
CA ILE A 274 -10.52 -39.83 -9.79
C ILE A 274 -9.15 -39.97 -9.09
N TYR A 275 -9.06 -40.79 -8.04
CA TYR A 275 -7.84 -41.53 -7.72
C TYR A 275 -8.28 -42.99 -7.53
N SER A 276 -8.10 -43.80 -8.57
CA SER A 276 -7.95 -45.23 -8.41
C SER A 276 -6.88 -45.72 -9.39
N THR A 277 -5.86 -46.33 -8.79
CA THR A 277 -4.99 -47.38 -9.35
C THR A 277 -3.85 -46.96 -10.28
N LEU A 278 -2.65 -47.32 -9.82
CA LEU A 278 -1.29 -47.30 -10.41
C LEU A 278 -0.48 -46.02 -10.20
#